data_AF-A0A7S3RHE0-F1
#
_entry.id   AF-A0A7S3RHE0-F1
#
_cell.length_a   1.000
_cell.length_b   1.000
_cell.length_c   1.000
_cell.angle_alpha   90.00
_cell.angle_beta   90.00
_cell.angle_gamma   90.00
#
_symmetry.space_group_name_H-M   'P 1'
#
loop_
_entity.id
_entity.type
_entity.pdbx_description
1 polymer ?
#
loop_
_entity_poly.entity_id
_entity_poly.type
_entity_poly.pdbx_seq_one_letter_code
_entity_poly.pdbx_strand_id
1 'polypeptide(L)'
;PDLFKKGKTPAINVGLSVSRVGSSAQIKAMKQVSGSLKLELAQYREVAAFAQFGSDLDAATQNMLNRGEKLTELLNQKQYVPIPVEEQVCILYAGVKGHLDKVNTSDIAEFEHKFREHIRSKHGSLFTTIREESVLTEKTEAELKSVLLDFLPNCGLKMKS
;
A
#
# COMPACT_ATOMS: atom_id res chain seq x y z
N PRO A 1 -18.16 -6.36 12.35
CA PRO A 1 -19.10 -5.24 12.53
C PRO A 1 -18.41 -3.87 12.67
N ASP A 2 -17.27 -3.80 13.37
CA ASP A 2 -16.63 -2.53 13.74
C ASP A 2 -15.80 -1.89 12.60
N LEU A 3 -15.09 -2.69 11.78
CA LEU A 3 -14.28 -2.18 10.65
C LEU A 3 -15.12 -1.52 9.54
N PHE A 4 -16.28 -2.11 9.23
CA PHE A 4 -17.21 -1.57 8.24
C PHE A 4 -17.77 -0.21 8.68
N LYS A 5 -18.09 -0.05 9.97
CA LYS A 5 -18.54 1.23 10.55
C LYS A 5 -17.43 2.29 10.55
N LYS A 6 -16.17 1.87 10.58
CA LYS A 6 -14.96 2.74 10.48
C LYS A 6 -14.56 3.05 9.03
N GLY A 7 -15.45 2.79 8.06
CA GLY A 7 -15.22 3.13 6.65
C GLY A 7 -14.24 2.20 5.91
N LYS A 8 -13.89 1.05 6.48
CA LYS A 8 -13.00 0.06 5.83
C LYS A 8 -13.80 -0.92 5.00
N THR A 9 -13.57 -0.91 3.69
CA THR A 9 -14.22 -1.76 2.70
C THR A 9 -13.16 -2.34 1.76
N PRO A 10 -13.03 -3.67 1.60
CA PRO A 10 -13.72 -4.73 2.34
C PRO A 10 -13.27 -4.80 3.81
N ALA A 11 -14.19 -5.17 4.71
CA ALA A 11 -13.95 -5.17 6.16
C ALA A 11 -13.14 -6.40 6.64
N ILE A 12 -11.94 -6.60 6.07
CA ILE A 12 -11.07 -7.74 6.37
C ILE A 12 -10.28 -7.50 7.65
N ASN A 13 -10.40 -8.41 8.60
CA ASN A 13 -9.59 -8.39 9.81
C ASN A 13 -8.24 -9.10 9.56
N VAL A 14 -7.20 -8.33 9.18
CA VAL A 14 -5.86 -8.85 8.83
C VAL A 14 -5.21 -9.68 9.95
N GLY A 15 -5.46 -9.37 11.21
CA GLY A 15 -4.91 -10.12 12.36
C GLY A 15 -5.52 -11.51 12.54
N LEU A 16 -6.82 -11.66 12.30
CA LEU A 16 -7.50 -12.96 12.36
C LEU A 16 -7.47 -13.72 11.03
N SER A 17 -7.25 -13.00 9.92
CA SER A 17 -7.22 -13.57 8.59
C SER A 17 -5.93 -14.37 8.37
N VAL A 18 -6.11 -15.65 8.04
CA VAL A 18 -5.03 -16.57 7.73
C VAL A 18 -5.31 -17.25 6.40
N SER A 19 -4.28 -17.37 5.57
CA SER A 19 -4.31 -18.26 4.41
C SER A 19 -3.54 -19.53 4.77
N ARG A 20 -4.18 -20.69 4.59
CA ARG A 20 -3.52 -21.99 4.79
C ARG A 20 -2.50 -22.31 3.69
N VAL A 21 -2.63 -21.66 2.52
CA VAL A 21 -1.72 -21.84 1.38
C VAL A 21 -0.59 -20.79 1.39
N GLY A 22 -0.83 -19.64 2.01
CA GLY A 22 0.16 -18.58 2.16
C GLY A 22 0.61 -17.96 0.83
N SER A 23 1.87 -17.54 0.76
CA SER A 23 2.44 -16.86 -0.41
C SER A 23 2.60 -17.75 -1.65
N SER A 24 2.42 -19.07 -1.52
CA SER A 24 2.56 -20.00 -2.64
C SER A 24 1.42 -19.87 -3.67
N ALA A 25 0.30 -19.25 -3.29
CA ALA A 25 -0.80 -18.92 -4.20
C ALA A 25 -0.62 -17.58 -4.93
N GLN A 26 0.47 -16.86 -4.67
CA GLN A 26 0.73 -15.53 -5.24
C GLN A 26 1.78 -15.58 -6.33
N ILE A 27 1.67 -14.69 -7.32
CA ILE A 27 2.77 -14.43 -8.25
C ILE A 27 3.97 -13.86 -7.49
N LYS A 28 5.18 -14.08 -8.02
CA LYS A 28 6.44 -13.70 -7.35
C LYS A 28 6.49 -12.19 -7.06
N ALA A 29 6.03 -11.36 -7.99
CA ALA A 29 5.93 -9.91 -7.83
C ALA A 29 5.07 -9.51 -6.61
N MET A 30 3.88 -10.12 -6.46
CA MET A 30 3.00 -9.87 -5.32
C MET A 30 3.64 -10.33 -4.01
N LYS A 31 4.31 -11.48 -4.00
CA LYS A 31 5.04 -11.97 -2.83
C LYS A 31 6.16 -11.01 -2.40
N GLN A 32 6.89 -10.44 -3.36
CA GLN A 32 7.98 -9.49 -3.09
C GLN A 32 7.48 -8.22 -2.41
N VAL A 33 6.30 -7.71 -2.80
CA VAL A 33 5.77 -6.46 -2.24
C VAL A 33 4.89 -6.67 -1.00
N SER A 34 4.19 -7.80 -0.89
CA SER A 34 3.24 -8.06 0.21
C SER A 34 3.82 -8.85 1.39
N GLY A 35 5.06 -9.34 1.27
CA GLY A 35 5.66 -10.26 2.24
C GLY A 35 5.73 -9.73 3.68
N SER A 36 6.06 -8.45 3.87
CA SER A 36 6.11 -7.80 5.19
C SER A 36 4.76 -7.21 5.64
N LEU A 37 3.83 -7.00 4.70
CA LEU A 37 2.59 -6.25 4.92
C LEU A 37 1.75 -6.80 6.09
N LYS A 38 1.64 -8.13 6.20
CA LYS A 38 0.86 -8.76 7.28
C LYS A 38 1.48 -8.47 8.65
N LEU A 39 2.80 -8.55 8.77
CA LEU A 39 3.52 -8.31 10.02
C LEU A 39 3.44 -6.83 10.40
N GLU A 40 3.66 -5.93 9.45
CA GLU A 40 3.59 -4.49 9.67
C GLU A 40 2.18 -4.05 10.13
N LEU A 41 1.12 -4.57 9.51
CA LEU A 41 -0.26 -4.26 9.92
C LEU A 41 -0.64 -4.90 11.26
N ALA A 42 -0.04 -6.02 11.64
CA ALA A 42 -0.23 -6.60 12.96
C ALA A 42 0.43 -5.72 14.04
N GLN A 43 1.69 -5.36 13.85
CA GLN A 43 2.43 -4.45 14.74
C GLN A 43 1.74 -3.09 14.86
N TYR A 44 1.29 -2.52 13.74
CA TYR A 44 0.51 -1.28 13.72
C TYR A 44 -0.71 -1.36 14.64
N ARG A 45 -1.48 -2.46 14.58
CA ARG A 45 -2.69 -2.62 15.40
C ARG A 45 -2.38 -2.74 16.89
N GLU A 46 -1.35 -3.50 17.23
CA GLU A 46 -0.90 -3.62 18.63
C GLU A 46 -0.52 -2.25 19.16
N VAL A 47 0.36 -1.53 18.45
CA VAL A 47 0.86 -0.23 18.93
C VAL A 47 -0.17 0.88 18.84
N ALA A 48 -1.07 0.88 17.86
CA ALA A 48 -2.17 1.85 17.79
C ALA A 48 -3.14 1.72 18.97
N ALA A 49 -3.28 0.53 19.56
CA ALA A 49 -4.07 0.35 20.78
C ALA A 49 -3.35 0.95 22.00
N PHE A 50 -2.03 0.79 22.11
CA PHE A 50 -1.24 1.37 23.21
C PHE A 50 -1.06 2.88 23.09
N ALA A 51 -0.91 3.40 21.87
CA ALA A 51 -0.76 4.81 21.57
C ALA A 51 -1.97 5.66 21.98
N GLN A 52 -3.14 5.05 22.23
CA GLN A 52 -4.31 5.75 22.77
C GLN A 52 -4.15 6.12 24.25
N PHE A 53 -3.19 5.52 24.95
CA PHE A 53 -2.99 5.70 26.40
C PHE A 53 -1.67 6.39 26.76
N GLY A 54 -0.74 6.54 25.80
CA GLY A 54 0.57 7.17 26.01
C GLY A 54 0.64 8.56 25.40
N SER A 55 1.22 9.53 26.13
CA SER A 55 1.34 10.92 25.68
C SER A 55 2.60 11.21 24.84
N ASP A 56 3.66 10.41 24.99
CA ASP A 56 4.92 10.57 24.26
C ASP A 56 5.30 9.28 23.54
N LEU A 57 5.33 9.36 22.21
CA LEU A 57 5.77 8.27 21.34
C LEU A 57 7.08 8.68 20.70
N ASP A 58 8.07 7.78 20.72
CA ASP A 58 9.34 7.99 20.04
C ASP A 58 9.15 8.03 18.51
N ALA A 59 10.13 8.61 17.80
CA ALA A 59 10.04 8.81 16.36
C ALA A 59 9.83 7.51 15.55
N ALA A 60 10.40 6.39 16.02
CA ALA A 60 10.22 5.10 15.35
C ALA A 60 8.77 4.62 15.46
N THR A 61 8.16 4.74 16.65
CA THR A 61 6.74 4.42 16.85
C THR A 61 5.82 5.33 16.03
N GLN A 62 6.09 6.63 15.99
CA GLN A 62 5.31 7.57 15.18
C GLN A 62 5.36 7.21 13.68
N ASN A 63 6.54 6.87 13.16
CA ASN A 63 6.70 6.44 11.77
C ASN A 63 5.96 5.13 11.47
N MET A 64 6.04 4.16 12.38
CA MET A 64 5.31 2.89 12.23
C MET A 64 3.79 3.10 12.24
N LEU A 65 3.28 3.96 13.14
CA LEU A 65 1.86 4.32 13.18
C LEU A 65 1.42 5.03 11.90
N ASN A 66 2.19 6.00 11.41
CA ASN A 66 1.90 6.72 10.18
C ASN A 66 1.86 5.76 8.99
N ARG A 67 2.87 4.88 8.84
CA ARG A 67 2.90 3.90 7.75
C ARG A 67 1.76 2.90 7.83
N GLY A 68 1.48 2.36 9.01
CA GLY A 68 0.36 1.44 9.23
C GLY A 68 -1.00 2.08 8.91
N GLU A 69 -1.17 3.36 9.22
CA GLU A 69 -2.34 4.14 8.83
C GLU A 69 -2.47 4.26 7.30
N LYS A 70 -1.37 4.59 6.59
CA LYS A 70 -1.37 4.65 5.11
C LYS A 70 -1.70 3.32 4.49
N LEU A 71 -1.06 2.24 4.93
CA LEU A 71 -1.29 0.90 4.42
C LEU A 71 -2.73 0.45 4.68
N THR A 72 -3.30 0.81 5.82
CA THR A 72 -4.70 0.49 6.13
C THR A 72 -5.68 1.28 5.26
N GLU A 73 -5.34 2.48 4.81
CA GLU A 73 -6.15 3.22 3.84
C GLU A 73 -5.95 2.73 2.41
N LEU A 74 -4.71 2.36 2.05
CA LEU A 74 -4.36 1.83 0.73
C LEU A 74 -5.09 0.53 0.40
N LEU A 75 -5.41 -0.28 1.42
CA LEU A 75 -6.17 -1.51 1.29
C LEU A 75 -7.69 -1.29 1.20
N ASN A 76 -8.15 -0.05 1.26
CA ASN A 76 -9.55 0.31 1.09
C ASN A 76 -9.89 0.34 -0.41
N GLN A 77 -10.91 -0.41 -0.80
CA GLN A 77 -11.33 -0.58 -2.18
C GLN A 77 -12.86 -0.54 -2.28
N LYS A 78 -13.36 0.25 -3.22
CA LYS A 78 -14.79 0.36 -3.51
C LYS A 78 -15.34 -0.96 -4.06
N GLN A 79 -16.60 -1.24 -3.75
CA GLN A 79 -17.31 -2.38 -4.29
C GLN A 79 -17.42 -2.28 -5.82
N TYR A 80 -17.32 -3.43 -6.51
CA TYR A 80 -17.37 -3.53 -7.98
C TYR A 80 -16.24 -2.84 -8.75
N VAL A 81 -15.15 -2.46 -8.08
CA VAL A 81 -13.96 -1.88 -8.72
C VAL A 81 -12.78 -2.83 -8.55
N PRO A 82 -12.74 -4.01 -9.20
CA PRO A 82 -11.60 -4.92 -9.10
C PRO A 82 -10.34 -4.26 -9.69
N ILE A 83 -9.22 -4.42 -9.01
CA ILE A 83 -7.91 -3.90 -9.46
C ILE A 83 -7.10 -5.07 -10.03
N PRO A 84 -6.56 -4.97 -11.26
CA PRO A 84 -5.67 -5.98 -11.81
C PRO A 84 -4.40 -6.19 -10.97
N VAL A 85 -3.82 -7.40 -10.99
CA VAL A 85 -2.71 -7.76 -10.09
C VAL A 85 -1.48 -6.88 -10.31
N GLU A 86 -1.14 -6.54 -11.54
CA GLU A 86 -0.02 -5.68 -11.87
C GLU A 86 -0.19 -4.26 -11.32
N GLU A 87 -1.41 -3.74 -11.31
CA GLU A 87 -1.71 -2.44 -10.71
C GLU A 87 -1.63 -2.53 -9.18
N GLN A 88 -2.16 -3.61 -8.58
CA GLN A 88 -2.04 -3.85 -7.13
C GLN A 88 -0.58 -3.90 -6.69
N VAL A 89 0.30 -4.56 -7.46
CA VAL A 89 1.73 -4.64 -7.15
C VAL A 89 2.36 -3.25 -7.10
N CYS A 90 2.08 -2.38 -8.07
CA CYS A 90 2.62 -1.02 -8.12
C CYS A 90 2.17 -0.17 -6.92
N ILE A 91 0.89 -0.25 -6.55
CA ILE A 91 0.32 0.51 -5.45
C ILE A 91 0.88 0.01 -4.10
N LEU A 92 0.90 -1.31 -3.90
CA LEU A 92 1.44 -1.91 -2.66
C LEU A 92 2.93 -1.62 -2.50
N TYR A 93 3.70 -1.63 -3.59
CA TYR A 93 5.11 -1.24 -3.58
C TYR A 93 5.29 0.16 -2.99
N ALA A 94 4.49 1.14 -3.44
CA ALA A 94 4.58 2.51 -2.96
C ALA A 94 4.32 2.62 -1.44
N GLY A 95 3.32 1.90 -0.95
CA GLY A 95 2.98 1.88 0.48
C GLY A 95 4.04 1.19 1.33
N VAL A 96 4.43 -0.03 0.97
CA VAL A 96 5.33 -0.87 1.79
C VAL A 96 6.75 -0.30 1.85
N LYS A 97 7.22 0.33 0.76
CA LYS A 97 8.54 0.99 0.74
C LYS A 97 8.54 2.37 1.40
N GLY A 98 7.39 2.85 1.92
CA GLY A 98 7.29 4.12 2.64
C GLY A 98 7.27 5.36 1.74
N HIS A 99 7.04 5.22 0.44
CA HIS A 99 6.93 6.37 -0.46
C HIS A 99 5.70 7.24 -0.15
N LEU A 100 4.70 6.68 0.52
CA LEU A 100 3.47 7.36 0.92
C LEU A 100 3.52 7.98 2.32
N ASP A 101 4.64 7.86 3.04
CA ASP A 101 4.73 8.34 4.43
C ASP A 101 4.48 9.85 4.54
N LYS A 102 4.85 10.62 3.50
CA LYS A 102 4.62 12.06 3.40
C LYS A 102 3.24 12.43 2.86
N VAL A 103 2.49 11.51 2.26
CA VAL A 103 1.16 11.80 1.69
C VAL A 103 0.13 11.84 2.83
N ASN A 104 -0.80 12.80 2.82
CA ASN A 104 -1.88 12.81 3.81
C ASN A 104 -2.77 11.56 3.71
N THR A 105 -3.26 11.06 4.85
CA THR A 105 -4.02 9.78 4.86
C THR A 105 -5.31 9.90 4.05
N SER A 106 -5.99 11.05 4.13
CA SER A 106 -7.19 11.36 3.35
C SER A 106 -6.98 11.26 1.84
N ASP A 107 -5.75 11.47 1.38
CA ASP A 107 -5.42 11.62 -0.03
C ASP A 107 -4.91 10.29 -0.62
N ILE A 108 -4.82 9.22 0.17
CA ILE A 108 -4.30 7.91 -0.26
C ILE A 108 -5.20 7.27 -1.33
N ALA A 109 -6.52 7.38 -1.21
CA ALA A 109 -7.45 6.88 -2.23
C ALA A 109 -7.31 7.66 -3.54
N GLU A 110 -7.06 8.96 -3.47
CA GLU A 110 -6.83 9.80 -4.66
C GLU A 110 -5.46 9.49 -5.29
N PHE A 111 -4.43 9.29 -4.47
CA PHE A 111 -3.11 8.80 -4.90
C PHE A 111 -3.24 7.50 -5.68
N GLU A 112 -3.91 6.50 -5.11
CA GLU A 112 -4.08 5.18 -5.72
C GLU A 112 -4.70 5.29 -7.11
N HIS A 113 -5.80 6.03 -7.24
CA HIS A 113 -6.44 6.26 -8.52
C HIS A 113 -5.54 7.00 -9.53
N LYS A 114 -4.99 8.17 -9.14
CA LYS A 114 -4.16 8.99 -10.04
C LYS A 114 -2.88 8.27 -10.47
N PHE A 115 -2.25 7.53 -9.56
CA PHE A 115 -1.01 6.82 -9.85
C PHE A 115 -1.22 5.68 -10.85
N ARG A 116 -2.31 4.92 -10.70
CA ARG A 116 -2.70 3.89 -11.67
C ARG A 116 -2.97 4.46 -13.05
N GLU A 117 -3.74 5.55 -13.13
CA GLU A 117 -4.01 6.23 -14.41
C GLU A 117 -2.72 6.81 -15.03
N HIS A 118 -1.81 7.31 -14.21
CA HIS A 118 -0.52 7.81 -14.67
C HIS A 118 0.34 6.70 -15.28
N ILE A 119 0.48 5.56 -14.60
CA ILE A 119 1.21 4.41 -15.16
C ILE A 119 0.50 3.91 -16.42
N ARG A 120 -0.84 3.77 -16.41
CA ARG A 120 -1.59 3.29 -17.57
C ARG A 120 -1.38 4.16 -18.81
N SER A 121 -1.36 5.48 -18.63
CA SER A 121 -1.24 6.44 -19.73
C SER A 121 0.19 6.66 -20.21
N LYS A 122 1.19 6.67 -19.31
CA LYS A 122 2.58 7.03 -19.65
C LYS A 122 3.58 5.88 -19.59
N HIS A 123 3.29 4.85 -18.81
CA HIS A 123 4.20 3.74 -18.51
C HIS A 123 3.49 2.38 -18.62
N GLY A 124 2.55 2.22 -19.57
CA GLY A 124 1.75 1.00 -19.70
C GLY A 124 2.55 -0.27 -19.97
N SER A 125 3.78 -0.14 -20.49
CA SER A 125 4.75 -1.22 -20.60
C SER A 125 5.06 -1.87 -19.25
N LEU A 126 5.10 -1.09 -18.17
CA LEU A 126 5.40 -1.58 -16.83
C LEU A 126 4.35 -2.57 -16.32
N PHE A 127 3.07 -2.30 -16.58
CA PHE A 127 1.99 -3.25 -16.28
C PHE A 127 2.09 -4.53 -17.10
N THR A 128 2.47 -4.40 -18.38
CA THR A 128 2.66 -5.55 -19.27
C THR A 128 3.80 -6.43 -18.78
N THR A 129 4.96 -5.84 -18.47
CA THR A 129 6.13 -6.54 -17.92
C THR A 129 5.81 -7.27 -16.62
N ILE A 130 5.14 -6.61 -15.66
CA ILE A 130 4.78 -7.27 -14.39
C ILE A 130 3.82 -8.44 -14.61
N ARG A 131 2.87 -8.30 -15.54
CA ARG A 131 1.90 -9.36 -15.85
C ARG A 131 2.57 -10.56 -16.52
N GLU A 132 3.44 -10.33 -17.49
CA GLU A 132 4.11 -11.38 -18.27
C GLU A 132 5.23 -12.06 -17.49
N GLU A 133 6.12 -11.28 -16.87
CA GLU A 133 7.26 -11.82 -16.12
C GLU A 133 6.83 -12.37 -14.75
N SER A 134 5.69 -11.89 -14.21
CA SER A 134 5.18 -12.27 -12.87
C SER A 134 6.16 -12.04 -11.72
N VAL A 135 7.25 -11.30 -11.95
CA VAL A 135 8.32 -10.98 -11.00
C VAL A 135 8.67 -9.49 -11.10
N LEU A 136 8.99 -8.87 -9.97
CA LEU A 136 9.57 -7.54 -9.95
C LEU A 136 11.10 -7.70 -9.98
N THR A 137 11.68 -7.60 -11.18
CA THR A 137 13.15 -7.59 -11.34
C THR A 137 13.73 -6.27 -10.85
N GLU A 138 15.04 -6.22 -10.61
CA GLU A 138 15.71 -4.98 -10.18
C GLU A 138 15.51 -3.84 -11.19
N LYS A 139 15.46 -4.15 -12.49
CA LYS A 139 15.19 -3.19 -13.55
C LYS A 139 13.77 -2.62 -13.44
N THR A 140 12.76 -3.50 -13.33
CA THR A 140 11.35 -3.08 -13.22
C THR A 140 11.08 -2.35 -11.91
N GLU A 141 11.75 -2.76 -10.82
CA GLU A 141 11.69 -2.05 -9.53
C GLU A 141 12.29 -0.64 -9.63
N ALA A 142 13.46 -0.51 -10.27
CA ALA A 142 14.11 0.78 -10.46
C ALA A 142 13.26 1.72 -11.33
N GLU A 143 12.65 1.21 -12.40
CA GLU A 143 11.73 1.97 -13.24
C GLU A 143 10.50 2.43 -12.44
N LEU A 144 9.85 1.51 -11.72
CA LEU A 144 8.69 1.82 -10.86
C LEU A 144 9.04 2.89 -9.82
N LYS A 145 10.21 2.78 -9.20
CA LYS A 145 10.71 3.78 -8.25
C LYS A 145 10.92 5.14 -8.89
N SER A 146 11.50 5.19 -10.10
CA SER A 146 11.66 6.45 -10.84
C SER A 146 10.31 7.10 -11.11
N VAL A 147 9.35 6.33 -11.64
CA VAL A 147 8.00 6.83 -11.93
C VAL A 147 7.32 7.36 -10.66
N LEU A 148 7.49 6.69 -9.52
CA LEU A 148 6.97 7.17 -8.23
C LEU A 148 7.58 8.50 -7.81
N LEU A 149 8.91 8.62 -7.90
CA LEU A 149 9.62 9.84 -7.51
C LEU A 149 9.30 11.02 -8.42
N ASP A 150 9.03 10.78 -9.70
CA ASP A 150 8.60 11.81 -10.65
C ASP A 150 7.12 12.17 -10.45
N PHE A 151 6.28 11.19 -10.08
CA PHE A 151 4.84 11.40 -9.91
C PHE A 151 4.49 12.15 -8.61
N LEU A 152 5.08 11.77 -7.47
CA LEU A 152 4.70 12.29 -6.15
C LEU A 152 4.79 13.83 -6.02
N PRO A 153 5.83 14.51 -6.55
CA PRO A 153 5.88 15.97 -6.54
C PRO A 153 4.83 16.63 -7.44
N ASN A 154 4.39 15.93 -8.50
CA ASN A 154 3.57 16.46 -9.57
C ASN A 154 2.08 16.06 -9.47
N CYS A 155 1.71 15.21 -8.51
CA CYS A 155 0.35 14.67 -8.39
C CYS A 155 -0.65 15.63 -7.72
N GLY A 156 -0.16 16.76 -7.20
CA GLY A 156 -0.96 17.82 -6.58
C GLY A 156 -1.61 17.42 -5.25
N LEU A 157 -1.14 16.34 -4.62
CA LEU A 157 -1.66 15.87 -3.33
C LEU A 157 -1.03 16.65 -2.18
N LYS A 158 -1.76 16.79 -1.08
CA LYS A 158 -1.24 17.48 0.09
C LYS A 158 -0.24 16.57 0.79
N MET A 159 0.99 17.04 0.90
CA MET A 159 2.03 16.37 1.68
C MET A 159 1.99 16.89 3.12
N LYS A 160 2.23 16.01 4.10
CA LYS A 160 2.54 16.42 5.47
C LYS A 160 3.85 17.22 5.46
N SER A 161 3.81 18.39 6.11
CA SER A 161 4.96 19.25 6.38
C SER A 161 5.95 18.59 7.33
#